data_AF-A0A482WWT4-F1
#
_entry.id   AF-A0A482WWT4-F1
#
_cell.length_a   1.000
_cell.length_b   1.000
_cell.length_c   1.000
_cell.angle_alpha   90.00
_cell.angle_beta   90.00
_cell.angle_gamma   90.00
#
_symmetry.space_group_name_H-M   'P 1'
#
loop_
_entity.id
_entity.type
_entity.pdbx_description
1 polymer ?
#
loop_
_entity_poly.entity_id
_entity_poly.type
_entity_poly.pdbx_seq_one_letter_code
_entity_poly.pdbx_strand_id
1 'polypeptide(L)'
;MKPSLLSRTDSDDWKEFISKPSLKYILRLLTGLATQHEPTQCAVDADCIAIIHRLEQVSSDEHVGSLAENLLEALCTNASVASRIDEVRQETRAEKKRLAMAMRQKQLGALGMRTNDKGQVTAESTIMQQQMEELGEESGLVCVICREGYKFQPTKVLGIYTFTKRCNVDDCEPKARKTVGYSTDQEMINPIVILRLARARDEWESAALQNANTKCNGLLPLWGPQVPESAFASCLARHNTYLQECTGHRDISYASTVHDLKLLLLRFAQEKSFHDDTGGGGPQSNMHIIPYLIHMALYVINSTRCGAREEKNLCSHLEVTAPEWWIESCYEAEGALYFATLSLLLHAPTRWARTRISHLRRLIVLAHLRHLHPNYSAQLKVTDITPKDYSVYKSSLVFFAIIDAIYRYHFKKVAVASEDQWTTALADYIRHNDEALMKASEKLMSFYSSELLPSASFEEFCDVAELFDDIPSPSTFISEVLMVFA
;
A
#
# COMPACT_ATOMS: atom_id res chain seq x y z
N MET A 1 -28.41 14.01 -32.60
CA MET A 1 -27.18 13.45 -32.01
C MET A 1 -27.24 11.93 -32.12
N LYS A 2 -26.26 11.28 -32.76
CA LYS A 2 -26.16 9.80 -32.70
C LYS A 2 -25.91 9.40 -31.23
N PRO A 3 -26.65 8.44 -30.67
CA PRO A 3 -26.41 7.98 -29.30
C PRO A 3 -24.99 7.38 -29.18
N SER A 4 -24.28 7.69 -28.09
CA SER A 4 -22.92 7.18 -27.86
C SER A 4 -22.93 5.66 -27.66
N LEU A 5 -21.86 4.98 -28.08
CA LEU A 5 -21.71 3.52 -27.94
C LEU A 5 -21.89 3.02 -26.50
N LEU A 6 -21.63 3.87 -25.51
CA LEU A 6 -21.74 3.59 -24.07
C LEU A 6 -23.14 3.85 -23.49
N SER A 7 -23.99 4.64 -24.14
CA SER A 7 -25.31 5.03 -23.60
C SER A 7 -26.36 3.90 -23.56
N ARG A 8 -26.02 2.69 -24.00
CA ARG A 8 -26.95 1.56 -24.15
C ARG A 8 -26.55 0.30 -23.38
N THR A 9 -25.49 0.32 -22.58
CA THR A 9 -25.03 -0.88 -21.85
C THR A 9 -25.86 -1.20 -20.60
N ASP A 10 -26.73 -0.29 -20.15
CA ASP A 10 -27.57 -0.48 -18.96
C ASP A 10 -29.05 -0.77 -19.27
N SER A 11 -29.43 -0.92 -20.54
CA SER A 11 -30.82 -1.23 -20.90
C SER A 11 -31.19 -2.67 -20.55
N ASP A 12 -32.42 -2.89 -20.12
CA ASP A 12 -32.91 -4.23 -19.77
C ASP A 12 -32.83 -5.19 -20.97
N ASP A 13 -33.08 -4.70 -22.18
CA ASP A 13 -32.88 -5.44 -23.45
C ASP A 13 -31.44 -5.95 -23.63
N TRP A 14 -30.45 -5.20 -23.14
CA TRP A 14 -29.03 -5.55 -23.26
C TRP A 14 -28.65 -6.62 -22.25
N LYS A 15 -29.15 -6.50 -21.02
CA LYS A 15 -28.99 -7.53 -19.98
C LYS A 15 -29.64 -8.84 -20.40
N GLU A 16 -30.84 -8.78 -20.98
CA GLU A 16 -31.52 -9.95 -21.54
C GLU A 16 -30.68 -10.59 -22.65
N PHE A 17 -30.15 -9.79 -23.59
CA PHE A 17 -29.28 -10.27 -24.66
C PHE A 17 -28.02 -10.98 -24.14
N ILE A 18 -27.32 -10.41 -23.16
CA ILE A 18 -26.12 -11.01 -22.56
C ILE A 18 -26.44 -12.30 -21.81
N SER A 19 -27.62 -12.38 -21.20
CA SER A 19 -28.03 -13.56 -20.42
C SER A 19 -28.39 -14.79 -21.26
N LYS A 20 -28.46 -14.65 -22.59
CA LYS A 20 -28.84 -15.75 -23.49
C LYS A 20 -27.78 -16.87 -23.45
N PRO A 21 -28.13 -18.11 -23.08
CA PRO A 21 -27.18 -19.21 -22.98
C PRO A 21 -26.44 -19.54 -24.29
N SER A 22 -27.03 -19.20 -25.44
CA SER A 22 -26.44 -19.41 -26.77
C SER A 22 -25.26 -18.49 -27.08
N LEU A 23 -25.18 -17.32 -26.42
CA LEU A 23 -24.21 -16.28 -26.76
C LEU A 23 -22.76 -16.75 -26.65
N LYS A 24 -22.43 -17.49 -25.59
CA LYS A 24 -21.08 -18.06 -25.40
C LYS A 24 -20.69 -19.05 -26.51
N TYR A 25 -21.64 -19.82 -27.03
CA TYR A 25 -21.38 -20.77 -28.11
C TYR A 25 -21.19 -20.05 -29.44
N ILE A 26 -21.97 -18.99 -29.69
CA ILE A 26 -21.86 -18.15 -30.88
C ILE A 26 -20.48 -17.46 -30.94
N LEU A 27 -20.03 -16.86 -29.84
CA LEU A 27 -18.72 -16.20 -29.77
C LEU A 27 -17.57 -17.19 -30.03
N ARG A 28 -17.63 -18.40 -29.44
CA ARG A 28 -16.63 -19.45 -29.67
C ARG A 28 -16.63 -19.95 -31.12
N LEU A 29 -17.81 -20.16 -31.70
CA LEU A 29 -17.95 -20.57 -33.09
C LEU A 29 -17.38 -19.52 -34.04
N LEU A 30 -17.75 -18.25 -33.84
CA LEU A 30 -17.24 -17.13 -34.64
C LEU A 30 -15.73 -16.99 -34.49
N THR A 31 -15.17 -17.18 -33.30
CA THR A 31 -13.71 -17.13 -33.09
C THR A 31 -13.01 -18.19 -33.93
N GLY A 32 -13.51 -19.43 -33.90
CA GLY A 32 -12.98 -20.52 -34.70
C GLY A 32 -13.09 -20.26 -36.21
N LEU A 33 -14.23 -19.74 -36.67
CA LEU A 33 -14.45 -19.40 -38.09
C LEU A 33 -13.63 -18.20 -38.56
N ALA A 34 -13.35 -17.24 -37.69
CA ALA A 34 -12.61 -16.02 -38.01
C ALA A 34 -11.09 -16.22 -37.96
N THR A 35 -10.59 -17.29 -37.32
CA THR A 35 -9.15 -17.53 -37.18
C THR A 35 -8.52 -17.78 -38.55
N GLN A 36 -7.67 -16.85 -39.01
CA GLN A 36 -6.95 -16.93 -40.29
C GLN A 36 -7.86 -17.12 -41.52
N HIS A 37 -9.12 -16.67 -41.46
CA HIS A 37 -10.07 -16.83 -42.56
C HIS A 37 -10.65 -15.48 -42.99
N GLU A 38 -9.99 -14.87 -43.97
CA GLU A 38 -10.28 -13.52 -44.46
C GLU A 38 -11.75 -13.27 -44.84
N PRO A 39 -12.46 -14.17 -45.55
CA PRO A 39 -13.87 -13.93 -45.88
C PRO A 39 -14.78 -13.78 -44.65
N THR A 40 -14.54 -14.59 -43.60
CA THR A 40 -15.30 -14.49 -42.35
C THR A 40 -14.93 -13.22 -41.59
N GLN A 41 -13.65 -12.84 -41.59
CA GLN A 41 -13.19 -11.61 -40.94
C GLN A 41 -13.84 -10.37 -41.55
N CYS A 42 -13.89 -10.28 -42.89
CA CYS A 42 -14.57 -9.20 -43.60
C CYS A 42 -16.08 -9.18 -43.37
N ALA A 43 -16.73 -10.36 -43.31
CA ALA A 43 -18.16 -10.46 -43.04
C ALA A 43 -18.52 -10.00 -41.61
N VAL A 44 -17.66 -10.28 -40.63
CA VAL A 44 -17.85 -9.82 -39.25
C VAL A 44 -17.53 -8.32 -39.13
N ASP A 45 -16.55 -7.80 -39.88
CA ASP A 45 -16.20 -6.38 -39.89
C ASP A 45 -17.36 -5.47 -40.33
N ALA A 46 -18.17 -5.94 -41.27
CA ALA A 46 -19.26 -5.17 -41.87
C ALA A 46 -20.19 -4.54 -40.81
N ASP A 47 -20.64 -5.34 -39.83
CA ASP A 47 -21.70 -4.93 -38.89
C ASP A 47 -21.44 -5.29 -37.42
N CYS A 48 -20.50 -6.18 -37.11
CA CYS A 48 -20.44 -6.79 -35.79
C CYS A 48 -19.35 -6.22 -34.86
N ILE A 49 -18.36 -5.48 -35.36
CA ILE A 49 -17.24 -4.97 -34.53
C ILE A 49 -17.73 -4.16 -33.34
N ALA A 50 -18.67 -3.24 -33.57
CA ALA A 50 -19.21 -2.39 -32.52
C ALA A 50 -19.94 -3.18 -31.42
N ILE A 51 -20.65 -4.25 -31.78
CA ILE A 51 -21.38 -5.07 -30.80
C ILE A 51 -20.45 -6.01 -30.05
N ILE A 52 -19.45 -6.59 -30.73
CA ILE A 52 -18.44 -7.44 -30.10
C ILE A 52 -17.56 -6.62 -29.16
N HIS A 53 -17.12 -5.42 -29.57
CA HIS A 53 -16.40 -4.51 -28.68
C HIS A 53 -17.23 -4.09 -27.47
N ARG A 54 -18.55 -3.90 -27.61
CA ARG A 54 -19.41 -3.69 -26.44
C ARG A 54 -19.45 -4.91 -25.51
N LEU A 55 -19.51 -6.12 -26.05
CA LEU A 55 -19.48 -7.36 -25.27
C LEU A 55 -18.14 -7.57 -24.56
N GLU A 56 -17.02 -7.19 -25.17
CA GLU A 56 -15.69 -7.18 -24.54
C GLU A 56 -15.68 -6.35 -23.24
N GLN A 57 -16.48 -5.28 -23.17
CA GLN A 57 -16.58 -4.42 -21.98
C GLN A 57 -17.51 -4.97 -20.88
N VAL A 58 -18.18 -6.11 -21.09
CA VAL A 58 -19.16 -6.67 -20.16
C VAL A 58 -18.50 -7.61 -19.16
N SER A 59 -18.67 -7.34 -17.86
CA SER A 59 -18.39 -8.29 -16.80
C SER A 59 -19.60 -9.20 -16.56
N SER A 60 -19.49 -10.49 -16.91
CA SER A 60 -20.52 -11.50 -16.63
C SER A 60 -19.92 -12.79 -16.05
N ASP A 61 -20.69 -13.50 -15.22
CA ASP A 61 -20.28 -14.79 -14.62
C ASP A 61 -20.02 -15.88 -15.69
N GLU A 62 -20.63 -15.73 -16.87
CA GLU A 62 -20.49 -16.63 -18.03
C GLU A 62 -19.29 -16.27 -18.93
N HIS A 63 -18.41 -15.37 -18.50
CA HIS A 63 -17.15 -15.02 -19.20
C HIS A 63 -17.36 -14.45 -20.63
N VAL A 64 -18.48 -13.75 -20.86
CA VAL A 64 -18.82 -13.21 -22.21
C VAL A 64 -17.79 -12.20 -22.70
N GLY A 65 -17.25 -11.36 -21.81
CA GLY A 65 -16.21 -10.38 -22.16
C GLY A 65 -14.95 -11.02 -22.75
N SER A 66 -14.41 -12.03 -22.08
CA SER A 66 -13.23 -12.76 -22.55
C SER A 66 -13.48 -13.50 -23.87
N LEU A 67 -14.69 -14.02 -24.09
CA LEU A 67 -15.03 -14.66 -25.37
C LEU A 67 -15.12 -13.66 -26.52
N ALA A 68 -15.61 -12.45 -26.25
CA ALA A 68 -15.64 -11.37 -27.24
C ALA A 68 -14.23 -10.82 -27.53
N GLU A 69 -13.37 -10.72 -26.52
CA GLU A 69 -11.96 -10.36 -26.67
C GLU A 69 -11.20 -11.33 -27.58
N ASN A 70 -11.31 -12.63 -27.30
CA ASN A 70 -10.71 -13.68 -28.14
C ASN A 70 -11.17 -13.60 -29.61
N LEU A 71 -12.45 -13.28 -29.84
CA LEU A 71 -12.99 -13.07 -31.19
C LEU A 71 -12.35 -11.85 -31.86
N LEU A 72 -12.20 -10.73 -31.15
CA LEU A 72 -11.53 -9.53 -31.70
C LEU A 72 -10.06 -9.80 -32.02
N GLU A 73 -9.35 -10.57 -31.19
CA GLU A 73 -7.97 -10.98 -31.49
C GLU A 73 -7.88 -11.85 -32.74
N ALA A 74 -8.79 -12.81 -32.91
CA ALA A 74 -8.84 -13.65 -34.11
C ALA A 74 -9.16 -12.83 -35.37
N LEU A 75 -9.93 -11.74 -35.25
CA LEU A 75 -10.21 -10.81 -36.34
C LEU A 75 -9.01 -9.91 -36.68
N CYS A 76 -8.16 -9.59 -35.70
CA CYS A 76 -6.97 -8.76 -35.87
C CYS A 76 -5.89 -9.38 -36.78
N THR A 77 -6.00 -10.65 -37.18
CA THR A 77 -5.05 -11.20 -38.16
C THR A 77 -5.25 -10.62 -39.56
N ASN A 78 -6.36 -9.90 -39.82
CA ASN A 78 -6.54 -9.06 -41.01
C ASN A 78 -6.22 -7.60 -40.68
N ALA A 79 -5.29 -7.00 -41.42
CA ALA A 79 -4.83 -5.64 -41.18
C ALA A 79 -5.92 -4.55 -41.28
N SER A 80 -6.89 -4.73 -42.19
CA SER A 80 -7.99 -3.76 -42.37
C SER A 80 -8.98 -3.82 -41.19
N VAL A 81 -9.33 -5.02 -40.75
CA VAL A 81 -10.22 -5.25 -39.60
C VAL A 81 -9.54 -4.82 -38.29
N ALA A 82 -8.23 -5.08 -38.16
CA ALA A 82 -7.43 -4.62 -37.03
C ALA A 82 -7.46 -3.08 -36.88
N SER A 83 -7.31 -2.34 -37.98
CA SER A 83 -7.39 -0.87 -37.96
C SER A 83 -8.75 -0.39 -37.45
N ARG A 84 -9.83 -1.04 -37.90
CA ARG A 84 -11.19 -0.68 -37.48
C ARG A 84 -11.49 -1.02 -36.03
N ILE A 85 -10.96 -2.14 -35.53
CA ILE A 85 -11.05 -2.50 -34.11
C ILE A 85 -10.30 -1.46 -33.26
N ASP A 86 -9.11 -1.01 -33.69
CA ASP A 86 -8.36 0.02 -32.98
C ASP A 86 -9.10 1.36 -32.96
N GLU A 87 -9.68 1.79 -34.09
CA GLU A 87 -10.52 3.00 -34.17
C GLU A 87 -11.67 2.95 -33.16
N VAL A 88 -12.42 1.85 -33.10
CA VAL A 88 -13.56 1.69 -32.17
C VAL A 88 -13.09 1.66 -30.71
N ARG A 89 -11.93 1.08 -30.42
CA ARG A 89 -11.31 1.09 -29.08
C ARG A 89 -10.85 2.50 -28.70
N GLN A 90 -10.25 3.25 -29.62
CA GLN A 90 -9.84 4.64 -29.41
C GLN A 90 -11.03 5.57 -29.18
N GLU A 91 -12.10 5.45 -29.97
CA GLU A 91 -13.35 6.19 -29.77
C GLU A 91 -13.95 5.93 -28.38
N THR A 92 -13.95 4.67 -27.95
CA THR A 92 -14.46 4.28 -26.62
C THR A 92 -13.59 4.85 -25.50
N ARG A 93 -12.26 4.85 -25.65
CA ARG A 93 -11.33 5.48 -24.70
C ARG A 93 -11.55 7.00 -24.62
N ALA A 94 -11.69 7.66 -25.77
CA ALA A 94 -11.94 9.11 -25.83
C ALA A 94 -13.28 9.50 -25.17
N GLU A 95 -14.34 8.72 -25.42
CA GLU A 95 -15.65 8.98 -24.82
C GLU A 95 -15.67 8.68 -23.32
N LYS A 96 -15.04 7.60 -22.85
CA LYS A 96 -14.87 7.33 -21.40
C LYS A 96 -14.10 8.48 -20.72
N LYS A 97 -13.03 8.98 -21.35
CA LYS A 97 -12.28 10.15 -20.86
C LYS A 97 -13.16 11.39 -20.79
N ARG A 98 -13.96 11.67 -21.82
CA ARG A 98 -14.91 12.80 -21.85
C ARG A 98 -15.95 12.71 -20.74
N LEU A 99 -16.56 11.53 -20.55
CA LEU A 99 -17.55 11.28 -19.50
C LEU A 99 -16.95 11.40 -18.10
N ALA A 100 -15.75 10.88 -17.87
CA ALA A 100 -15.04 11.01 -16.61
C ALA A 100 -14.72 12.49 -16.28
N MET A 101 -14.29 13.26 -17.28
CA MET A 101 -14.06 14.71 -17.13
C MET A 101 -15.37 15.48 -16.85
N ALA A 102 -16.46 15.12 -17.51
CA ALA A 102 -17.78 15.71 -17.27
C ALA A 102 -18.34 15.35 -15.89
N MET A 103 -18.18 14.10 -15.43
CA MET A 103 -18.54 13.68 -14.07
C MET A 103 -17.69 14.41 -13.03
N ARG A 104 -16.38 14.58 -13.26
CA ARG A 104 -15.49 15.37 -12.40
C ARG A 104 -15.94 16.83 -12.30
N GLN A 105 -16.29 17.47 -13.42
CA GLN A 105 -16.84 18.83 -13.41
C GLN A 105 -18.20 18.93 -12.72
N LYS A 106 -19.10 17.95 -12.95
CA LYS A 106 -20.42 17.91 -12.32
C LYS A 106 -20.33 17.69 -10.81
N GLN A 107 -19.40 16.84 -10.35
CA GLN A 107 -19.13 16.59 -8.93
C GLN A 107 -18.48 17.80 -8.25
N LEU A 108 -17.57 18.50 -8.92
CA LEU A 108 -17.05 19.79 -8.44
C LEU A 108 -18.15 20.86 -8.32
N GLY A 109 -19.17 20.82 -9.18
CA GLY A 109 -20.36 21.69 -9.08
C GLY A 109 -21.38 21.25 -8.01
N ALA A 110 -21.45 19.95 -7.69
CA ALA A 110 -22.33 19.41 -6.64
C ALA A 110 -21.78 19.65 -5.23
N LEU A 111 -20.48 19.96 -5.10
CA LEU A 111 -19.81 20.45 -3.88
C LEU A 111 -20.16 21.91 -3.51
N GLY A 112 -21.21 22.49 -4.11
CA GLY A 112 -21.86 23.70 -3.59
C GLY A 112 -21.15 25.03 -3.88
N MET A 113 -20.18 25.08 -4.79
CA MET A 113 -19.56 26.35 -5.19
C MET A 113 -20.08 26.81 -6.55
N ARG A 114 -21.03 27.74 -6.52
CA ARG A 114 -21.28 28.66 -7.63
C ARG A 114 -20.95 30.08 -7.19
N THR A 115 -20.07 30.73 -7.94
CA THR A 115 -19.85 32.17 -7.86
C THR A 115 -20.97 32.88 -8.61
N ASN A 116 -21.60 33.87 -7.98
CA ASN A 116 -22.42 34.83 -8.71
C ASN A 116 -21.54 35.84 -9.46
N ASP A 117 -22.13 36.67 -10.32
CA ASP A 117 -21.43 37.69 -11.14
C ASP A 117 -20.75 38.81 -10.33
N LYS A 118 -20.71 38.71 -9.00
CA LYS A 118 -19.97 39.58 -8.07
C LYS A 118 -19.00 38.80 -7.15
N GLY A 119 -18.75 37.52 -7.41
CA GLY A 119 -17.74 36.72 -6.71
C GLY A 119 -18.10 36.25 -5.29
N GLN A 120 -19.38 36.30 -4.88
CA GLN A 120 -19.82 35.79 -3.58
C GLN A 120 -20.50 34.42 -3.70
N VAL A 121 -20.20 33.53 -2.74
CA VAL A 121 -20.74 32.17 -2.64
C VAL A 121 -21.87 32.17 -1.62
N THR A 122 -23.06 31.72 -2.03
CA THR A 122 -24.21 31.51 -1.13
C THR A 122 -24.88 30.17 -1.44
N ALA A 123 -25.22 29.42 -0.39
CA ALA A 123 -25.83 28.09 -0.49
C ALA A 123 -27.34 28.18 -0.24
N GLU A 124 -28.15 27.60 -1.12
CA GLU A 124 -29.58 27.41 -0.90
C GLU A 124 -30.01 25.96 -1.22
N SER A 125 -30.34 25.18 -0.19
CA SER A 125 -31.73 24.76 0.10
C SER A 125 -31.79 23.41 0.83
N THR A 126 -32.68 23.37 1.80
CA THR A 126 -32.88 22.41 2.89
C THR A 126 -33.67 21.14 2.53
N ILE A 127 -33.93 20.87 1.24
CA ILE A 127 -34.80 19.75 0.81
C ILE A 127 -33.99 18.49 0.41
N MET A 128 -32.67 18.62 0.15
CA MET A 128 -31.79 17.48 -0.11
C MET A 128 -31.31 16.76 1.16
N GLN A 129 -31.44 17.37 2.35
CA GLN A 129 -30.95 16.81 3.61
C GLN A 129 -31.69 15.52 4.02
N GLN A 130 -33.01 15.45 3.86
CA GLN A 130 -33.79 14.30 4.37
C GLN A 130 -33.66 13.01 3.54
N GLN A 131 -33.29 13.09 2.25
CA GLN A 131 -33.03 11.89 1.42
C GLN A 131 -31.53 11.55 1.28
N MET A 132 -30.63 12.49 1.62
CA MET A 132 -29.19 12.22 1.78
C MET A 132 -28.83 11.70 3.18
N GLU A 133 -29.69 11.90 4.19
CA GLU A 133 -29.45 11.43 5.56
C GLU A 133 -29.49 9.88 5.70
N GLU A 134 -30.19 9.15 4.81
CA GLU A 134 -30.18 7.67 4.80
C GLU A 134 -29.04 7.08 3.95
N LEU A 135 -28.55 7.81 2.93
CA LEU A 135 -27.34 7.48 2.17
C LEU A 135 -26.13 8.10 2.86
N GLY A 136 -25.87 7.74 4.12
CA GLY A 136 -24.80 8.41 4.84
C GLY A 136 -23.47 8.32 4.07
N GLU A 137 -22.72 9.41 4.04
CA GLU A 137 -21.45 9.52 3.33
C GLU A 137 -20.54 8.33 3.68
N GLU A 138 -19.88 7.75 2.67
CA GLU A 138 -18.82 6.77 2.90
C GLU A 138 -17.67 7.49 3.58
N SER A 139 -17.36 7.08 4.81
CA SER A 139 -16.21 7.56 5.56
C SER A 139 -15.17 6.44 5.62
N GLY A 140 -13.88 6.80 5.57
CA GLY A 140 -12.80 5.82 5.54
C GLY A 140 -12.34 5.45 4.12
N LEU A 141 -11.97 4.18 3.95
CA LEU A 141 -11.42 3.62 2.72
C LEU A 141 -12.50 3.51 1.65
N VAL A 142 -12.37 4.31 0.59
CA VAL A 142 -13.29 4.32 -0.54
C VAL A 142 -12.59 4.02 -1.84
N CYS A 143 -13.26 3.23 -2.69
CA CYS A 143 -12.73 2.93 -4.00
C CYS A 143 -12.64 4.21 -4.85
N VAL A 144 -11.50 4.49 -5.47
CA VAL A 144 -11.35 5.75 -6.23
C VAL A 144 -12.17 5.78 -7.52
N ILE A 145 -12.49 4.59 -8.03
CA ILE A 145 -13.20 4.40 -9.30
C ILE A 145 -14.70 4.53 -9.08
N CYS A 146 -15.28 3.73 -8.18
CA CYS A 146 -16.73 3.72 -7.94
C CYS A 146 -17.19 4.54 -6.73
N ARG A 147 -16.25 5.04 -5.90
CA ARG A 147 -16.54 5.78 -4.65
C ARG A 147 -17.31 4.99 -3.59
N GLU A 148 -17.34 3.67 -3.72
CA GLU A 148 -17.92 2.75 -2.74
C GLU A 148 -16.82 2.23 -1.82
N GLY A 149 -17.10 2.23 -0.51
CA GLY A 149 -16.26 1.67 0.54
C GLY A 149 -16.93 0.45 1.17
N TYR A 150 -16.59 0.14 2.43
CA TYR A 150 -17.18 -0.99 3.13
C TYR A 150 -18.65 -0.78 3.52
N LYS A 151 -19.19 0.45 3.47
CA LYS A 151 -20.63 0.65 3.73
C LYS A 151 -21.48 0.11 2.57
N PHE A 152 -21.07 0.36 1.33
CA PHE A 152 -21.76 -0.14 0.14
C PHE A 152 -21.27 -1.53 -0.32
N GLN A 153 -20.04 -1.91 0.03
CA GLN A 153 -19.43 -3.21 -0.33
C GLN A 153 -18.86 -3.97 0.88
N PRO A 154 -19.68 -4.28 1.91
CA PRO A 154 -19.22 -4.74 3.22
C PRO A 154 -18.44 -6.06 3.19
N THR A 155 -18.77 -6.95 2.26
CA THR A 155 -18.20 -8.30 2.18
C THR A 155 -17.08 -8.42 1.14
N LYS A 156 -16.81 -7.37 0.35
CA LYS A 156 -15.79 -7.41 -0.69
C LYS A 156 -14.44 -6.99 -0.16
N VAL A 157 -13.39 -7.71 -0.55
CA VAL A 157 -12.01 -7.32 -0.26
C VAL A 157 -11.67 -6.07 -1.09
N LEU A 158 -11.30 -4.99 -0.43
CA LEU A 158 -10.70 -3.83 -1.09
C LEU A 158 -9.19 -4.07 -1.25
N GLY A 159 -8.52 -3.40 -2.17
CA GLY A 159 -7.08 -3.53 -2.36
C GLY A 159 -6.43 -2.20 -2.74
N ILE A 160 -5.19 -2.00 -2.32
CA ILE A 160 -4.36 -0.84 -2.65
C ILE A 160 -3.43 -1.22 -3.79
N TYR A 161 -3.37 -0.43 -4.87
CA TYR A 161 -2.32 -0.61 -5.87
C TYR A 161 -0.94 -0.33 -5.27
N THR A 162 -0.04 -1.28 -5.47
CA THR A 162 1.33 -1.21 -4.96
C THR A 162 2.34 -1.42 -6.08
N PHE A 163 3.53 -0.84 -5.89
CA PHE A 163 4.70 -1.18 -6.68
C PHE A 163 5.75 -1.81 -5.75
N THR A 164 6.08 -3.05 -6.03
CA THR A 164 7.08 -3.81 -5.27
C THR A 164 8.32 -4.04 -6.12
N LYS A 165 9.49 -3.76 -5.56
CA LYS A 165 10.77 -4.07 -6.18
C LYS A 165 11.61 -5.01 -5.31
N ARG A 166 12.43 -5.82 -5.97
CA ARG A 166 13.47 -6.62 -5.30
C ARG A 166 14.58 -5.71 -4.80
N CYS A 167 15.02 -5.89 -3.56
CA CYS A 167 16.16 -5.18 -2.98
C CYS A 167 16.84 -5.99 -1.89
N ASN A 168 17.97 -5.49 -1.37
CA ASN A 168 18.57 -6.04 -0.15
C ASN A 168 17.79 -5.51 1.05
N VAL A 169 17.60 -6.36 2.07
CA VAL A 169 16.92 -5.92 3.30
C VAL A 169 17.82 -5.06 4.18
N ASP A 170 19.14 -5.14 4.02
CA ASP A 170 20.11 -4.24 4.66
C ASP A 170 21.38 -4.13 3.81
N ASP A 171 21.75 -2.91 3.42
CA ASP A 171 22.95 -2.67 2.62
C ASP A 171 24.25 -2.70 3.43
N CYS A 172 24.18 -2.70 4.76
CA CYS A 172 25.37 -2.79 5.61
C CYS A 172 25.74 -4.24 5.98
N GLU A 173 25.01 -5.25 5.47
CA GLU A 173 25.38 -6.65 5.68
C GLU A 173 26.80 -6.95 5.16
N PRO A 174 27.66 -7.61 5.97
CA PRO A 174 29.04 -7.91 5.58
C PRO A 174 29.15 -9.08 4.60
N LYS A 175 28.05 -9.81 4.39
CA LYS A 175 28.00 -11.01 3.55
C LYS A 175 28.15 -10.61 2.08
N ALA A 176 28.98 -11.35 1.33
CA ALA A 176 29.15 -11.14 -0.11
C ALA A 176 27.83 -11.29 -0.90
N ARG A 177 26.93 -12.15 -0.41
CA ARG A 177 25.54 -12.22 -0.86
C ARG A 177 24.66 -11.75 0.30
N LYS A 178 24.15 -10.52 0.19
CA LYS A 178 23.25 -9.92 1.17
C LYS A 178 21.90 -10.61 1.16
N THR A 179 21.17 -10.48 2.25
CA THR A 179 19.82 -11.02 2.39
C THR A 179 18.89 -10.24 1.46
N VAL A 180 18.26 -10.97 0.55
CA VAL A 180 17.36 -10.41 -0.45
C VAL A 180 15.95 -10.39 0.12
N GLY A 181 15.24 -9.29 -0.11
CA GLY A 181 13.81 -9.17 0.14
C GLY A 181 13.19 -8.25 -0.91
N TYR A 182 12.23 -7.46 -0.46
CA TYR A 182 11.51 -6.53 -1.30
C TYR A 182 11.11 -5.28 -0.53
N SER A 183 10.84 -4.22 -1.29
CA SER A 183 10.30 -2.96 -0.78
C SER A 183 9.06 -2.64 -1.60
N THR A 184 7.97 -2.31 -0.91
CA THR A 184 6.69 -1.93 -1.47
C THR A 184 6.45 -0.44 -1.25
N ASP A 185 6.29 0.29 -2.36
CA ASP A 185 5.93 1.70 -2.36
C ASP A 185 4.47 1.88 -2.85
N GLN A 186 3.77 2.88 -2.29
CA GLN A 186 2.44 3.32 -2.71
C GLN A 186 2.51 4.70 -3.36
N GLU A 187 1.66 4.94 -4.36
CA GLU A 187 1.65 6.22 -5.05
C GLU A 187 0.67 7.25 -4.50
N MET A 188 -0.63 6.93 -4.47
CA MET A 188 -1.68 7.93 -4.23
C MET A 188 -2.45 7.62 -2.95
N ILE A 189 -3.00 8.66 -2.30
CA ILE A 189 -3.84 8.53 -1.09
C ILE A 189 -5.06 7.63 -1.35
N ASN A 190 -5.43 7.36 -2.60
CA ASN A 190 -6.61 6.57 -2.93
C ASN A 190 -6.51 5.84 -4.29
N PRO A 191 -5.84 4.69 -4.41
CA PRO A 191 -6.20 3.72 -5.43
C PRO A 191 -6.69 2.45 -4.72
N ILE A 192 -7.71 2.65 -3.90
CA ILE A 192 -8.45 1.53 -3.33
C ILE A 192 -9.33 1.04 -4.47
N VAL A 193 -9.22 -0.24 -4.81
CA VAL A 193 -10.05 -0.87 -5.82
C VAL A 193 -10.72 -2.07 -5.17
N ILE A 194 -12.00 -2.26 -5.48
CA ILE A 194 -12.68 -3.52 -5.14
C ILE A 194 -11.97 -4.60 -5.94
N LEU A 195 -11.34 -5.58 -5.28
CA LEU A 195 -10.64 -6.69 -5.91
C LEU A 195 -11.63 -7.49 -6.79
N ARG A 196 -11.76 -7.10 -8.06
CA ARG A 196 -12.36 -7.93 -9.09
C ARG A 196 -11.31 -8.96 -9.49
N LEU A 197 -11.75 -10.18 -9.77
CA LEU A 197 -10.90 -11.24 -10.31
C LEU A 197 -10.41 -10.83 -11.70
N ALA A 198 -9.32 -10.08 -11.79
CA ALA A 198 -8.59 -9.87 -13.03
C ALA A 198 -7.41 -10.84 -13.07
N ARG A 199 -7.21 -11.46 -14.23
CA ARG A 199 -6.09 -12.36 -14.53
C ARG A 199 -5.48 -11.87 -15.84
N ALA A 200 -4.41 -11.07 -15.81
CA ALA A 200 -3.43 -10.94 -16.91
C ALA A 200 -2.36 -9.89 -16.61
N ARG A 201 -1.24 -9.99 -17.35
CA ARG A 201 -0.14 -9.03 -17.41
C ARG A 201 -0.56 -7.64 -17.90
N ASP A 202 -1.65 -7.57 -18.68
CA ASP A 202 -2.26 -6.33 -19.21
C ASP A 202 -3.07 -5.55 -18.16
N GLU A 203 -3.27 -6.15 -16.97
CA GLU A 203 -3.88 -5.48 -15.81
C GLU A 203 -3.04 -4.28 -15.37
N TRP A 204 -1.71 -4.40 -15.39
CA TRP A 204 -0.82 -3.34 -14.90
C TRP A 204 -0.76 -2.13 -15.82
N GLU A 205 -0.89 -2.32 -17.14
CA GLU A 205 -1.00 -1.20 -18.09
C GLU A 205 -2.35 -0.47 -17.93
N SER A 206 -3.43 -1.22 -17.71
CA SER A 206 -4.76 -0.67 -17.46
C SER A 206 -4.87 -0.01 -16.07
N ALA A 207 -4.23 -0.59 -15.06
CA ALA A 207 -4.16 -0.08 -13.71
C ALA A 207 -3.28 1.17 -13.65
N ALA A 208 -2.18 1.23 -14.39
CA ALA A 208 -1.38 2.45 -14.54
C ALA A 208 -2.22 3.60 -15.08
N LEU A 209 -3.08 3.39 -16.08
CA LEU A 209 -4.00 4.43 -16.58
C LEU A 209 -4.99 4.94 -15.51
N GLN A 210 -5.44 4.06 -14.62
CA GLN A 210 -6.33 4.40 -13.51
C GLN A 210 -5.57 5.03 -12.33
N ASN A 211 -4.27 4.76 -12.24
CA ASN A 211 -3.34 5.23 -11.23
C ASN A 211 -2.38 6.29 -11.81
N ALA A 212 -2.94 7.29 -12.50
CA ALA A 212 -2.21 8.48 -12.99
C ALA A 212 -0.96 8.23 -13.87
N ASN A 213 -0.90 7.10 -14.57
CA ASN A 213 0.22 6.61 -15.39
C ASN A 213 1.46 6.12 -14.62
N THR A 214 1.32 5.75 -13.36
CA THR A 214 2.45 5.25 -12.56
C THR A 214 2.46 3.73 -12.51
N LYS A 215 3.66 3.17 -12.44
CA LYS A 215 3.89 1.73 -12.43
C LYS A 215 3.24 1.09 -11.21
N CYS A 216 2.50 0.01 -11.46
CA CYS A 216 1.96 -0.87 -10.43
C CYS A 216 2.24 -2.32 -10.87
N ASN A 217 2.47 -3.20 -9.90
CA ASN A 217 2.74 -4.61 -10.16
C ASN A 217 2.20 -5.53 -9.06
N GLY A 218 1.38 -4.98 -8.16
CA GLY A 218 0.73 -5.70 -7.09
C GLY A 218 -0.51 -4.98 -6.58
N LEU A 219 -1.32 -5.74 -5.85
CA LEU A 219 -2.47 -5.27 -5.10
C LEU A 219 -2.34 -5.76 -3.66
N LEU A 220 -2.21 -4.86 -2.70
CA LEU A 220 -2.23 -5.18 -1.27
C LEU A 220 -3.68 -5.30 -0.80
N PRO A 221 -4.17 -6.48 -0.39
CA PRO A 221 -5.54 -6.65 0.04
C PRO A 221 -5.79 -6.04 1.42
N LEU A 222 -6.98 -5.48 1.60
CA LEU A 222 -7.47 -4.90 2.84
C LEU A 222 -8.53 -5.81 3.43
N TRP A 223 -8.35 -6.21 4.68
CA TRP A 223 -9.34 -7.01 5.39
C TRP A 223 -10.33 -6.08 6.10
N GLY A 224 -11.52 -5.94 5.54
CA GLY A 224 -12.59 -5.14 6.14
C GLY A 224 -13.38 -5.86 7.25
N PRO A 225 -14.27 -5.13 7.95
CA PRO A 225 -15.07 -5.66 9.06
C PRO A 225 -15.87 -6.91 8.71
N GLN A 226 -16.68 -6.83 7.65
CA GLN A 226 -17.62 -7.90 7.24
C GLN A 226 -17.06 -8.79 6.12
N VAL A 227 -15.79 -8.61 5.76
CA VAL A 227 -15.12 -9.43 4.75
C VAL A 227 -14.81 -10.81 5.34
N PRO A 228 -15.29 -11.91 4.72
CA PRO A 228 -14.97 -13.26 5.17
C PRO A 228 -13.46 -13.53 5.13
N GLU A 229 -12.93 -14.20 6.16
CA GLU A 229 -11.50 -14.54 6.25
C GLU A 229 -11.02 -15.32 5.03
N SER A 230 -11.84 -16.27 4.53
CA SER A 230 -11.51 -17.04 3.33
C SER A 230 -11.34 -16.18 2.07
N ALA A 231 -12.12 -15.11 1.93
CA ALA A 231 -11.99 -14.17 0.83
C ALA A 231 -10.70 -13.36 0.96
N PHE A 232 -10.41 -12.84 2.16
CA PHE A 232 -9.16 -12.14 2.44
C PHE A 232 -7.93 -13.02 2.21
N ALA A 233 -7.93 -14.25 2.76
CA ALA A 233 -6.86 -15.22 2.60
C ALA A 233 -6.57 -15.56 1.13
N SER A 234 -7.63 -15.68 0.31
CA SER A 234 -7.50 -15.90 -1.13
C SER A 234 -6.82 -14.71 -1.84
N CYS A 235 -7.19 -13.49 -1.48
CA CYS A 235 -6.57 -12.28 -2.02
C CYS A 235 -5.14 -12.10 -1.53
N LEU A 236 -4.84 -12.45 -0.27
CA LEU A 236 -3.48 -12.43 0.27
C LEU A 236 -2.58 -13.46 -0.41
N ALA A 237 -3.08 -14.66 -0.70
CA ALA A 237 -2.34 -15.64 -1.48
C ALA A 237 -1.98 -15.10 -2.88
N ARG A 238 -2.90 -14.36 -3.52
CA ARG A 238 -2.64 -13.70 -4.81
C ARG A 238 -1.62 -12.57 -4.69
N HIS A 239 -1.70 -11.77 -3.63
CA HIS A 239 -0.68 -10.77 -3.31
C HIS A 239 0.72 -11.39 -3.23
N ASN A 240 0.84 -12.52 -2.53
CA ASN A 240 2.11 -13.25 -2.45
C ASN A 240 2.59 -13.74 -3.83
N THR A 241 1.68 -14.16 -4.72
CA THR A 241 2.02 -14.48 -6.11
C THR A 241 2.58 -13.26 -6.85
N TYR A 242 1.95 -12.08 -6.72
CA TYR A 242 2.47 -10.84 -7.33
C TYR A 242 3.88 -10.51 -6.81
N LEU A 243 4.11 -10.61 -5.50
CA LEU A 243 5.43 -10.41 -4.90
C LEU A 243 6.45 -11.39 -5.46
N GLN A 244 6.10 -12.68 -5.55
CA GLN A 244 6.97 -13.72 -6.11
C GLN A 244 7.31 -13.45 -7.58
N GLU A 245 6.33 -13.09 -8.40
CA GLU A 245 6.52 -12.82 -9.84
C GLU A 245 7.40 -11.59 -10.08
N CYS A 246 7.19 -10.51 -9.33
CA CYS A 246 7.89 -9.24 -9.55
C CYS A 246 9.29 -9.21 -8.93
N THR A 247 9.54 -9.99 -7.88
CA THR A 247 10.79 -9.94 -7.12
C THR A 247 11.62 -11.22 -7.22
N GLY A 248 11.01 -12.33 -7.62
CA GLY A 248 11.60 -13.67 -7.54
C GLY A 248 11.77 -14.20 -6.12
N HIS A 249 11.29 -13.50 -5.09
CA HIS A 249 11.36 -13.91 -3.69
C HIS A 249 10.27 -14.92 -3.38
N ARG A 250 10.64 -16.18 -3.12
CA ARG A 250 9.69 -17.29 -3.00
C ARG A 250 9.01 -17.38 -1.63
N ASP A 251 9.78 -17.25 -0.56
CA ASP A 251 9.31 -17.47 0.80
C ASP A 251 8.80 -16.17 1.41
N ILE A 252 7.56 -15.81 1.04
CA ILE A 252 6.86 -14.65 1.61
C ILE A 252 6.33 -15.04 3.00
N SER A 253 6.98 -14.52 4.04
CA SER A 253 6.64 -14.76 5.44
C SER A 253 6.39 -13.45 6.19
N TYR A 254 5.95 -13.53 7.45
CA TYR A 254 5.83 -12.34 8.30
C TYR A 254 7.16 -11.57 8.40
N ALA A 255 8.30 -12.27 8.45
CA ALA A 255 9.62 -11.64 8.51
C ALA A 255 9.93 -10.82 7.23
N SER A 256 9.49 -11.31 6.06
CA SER A 256 9.60 -10.55 4.81
C SER A 256 8.78 -9.26 4.85
N THR A 257 7.57 -9.30 5.40
CA THR A 257 6.73 -8.11 5.59
C THR A 257 7.30 -7.14 6.64
N VAL A 258 7.96 -7.66 7.69
CA VAL A 258 8.68 -6.81 8.66
C VAL A 258 9.85 -6.11 7.99
N HIS A 259 10.60 -6.78 7.12
CA HIS A 259 11.64 -6.13 6.33
C HIS A 259 11.09 -5.09 5.37
N ASP A 260 9.96 -5.36 4.73
CA ASP A 260 9.29 -4.41 3.84
C ASP A 260 8.86 -3.14 4.60
N LEU A 261 8.19 -3.30 5.74
CA LEU A 261 7.84 -2.19 6.64
C LEU A 261 9.10 -1.46 7.13
N LYS A 262 10.15 -2.18 7.52
CA LYS A 262 11.43 -1.60 7.94
C LYS A 262 12.02 -0.70 6.85
N LEU A 263 12.04 -1.18 5.60
CA LEU A 263 12.59 -0.43 4.47
C LEU A 263 11.74 0.81 4.16
N LEU A 264 10.42 0.71 4.25
CA LEU A 264 9.51 1.85 4.14
C LEU A 264 9.80 2.93 5.18
N LEU A 265 9.87 2.55 6.46
CA LEU A 265 10.18 3.48 7.56
C LEU A 265 11.59 4.08 7.41
N LEU A 266 12.56 3.27 6.97
CA LEU A 266 13.93 3.73 6.73
C LEU A 266 13.99 4.72 5.55
N ARG A 267 13.14 4.56 4.54
CA ARG A 267 13.05 5.49 3.42
C ARG A 267 12.60 6.88 3.85
N PHE A 268 11.57 6.96 4.71
CA PHE A 268 11.20 8.21 5.38
C PHE A 268 12.38 8.75 6.19
N ALA A 269 12.96 7.91 7.04
CA ALA A 269 14.05 8.33 7.92
C ALA A 269 15.32 8.82 7.20
N GLN A 270 15.52 8.39 5.95
CA GLN A 270 16.63 8.82 5.08
C GLN A 270 16.23 9.95 4.14
N GLU A 271 15.01 10.48 4.25
CA GLU A 271 14.46 11.54 3.40
C GLU A 271 14.56 11.20 1.90
N LYS A 272 14.50 9.90 1.57
CA LYS A 272 14.60 9.41 0.20
C LYS A 272 13.29 9.67 -0.55
N SER A 273 13.40 10.17 -1.77
CA SER A 273 12.26 10.38 -2.67
C SER A 273 11.49 9.07 -2.85
N PHE A 274 10.16 9.13 -2.78
CA PHE A 274 9.28 8.02 -3.16
C PHE A 274 8.94 8.02 -4.66
N HIS A 275 9.30 9.09 -5.38
CA HIS A 275 8.99 9.25 -6.80
C HIS A 275 9.99 8.50 -7.71
N ASP A 276 11.26 8.40 -7.30
CA ASP A 276 12.37 8.01 -8.18
C ASP A 276 12.25 6.57 -8.70
N ASP A 277 11.60 5.68 -7.97
CA ASP A 277 11.49 4.26 -8.34
C ASP A 277 10.25 3.92 -9.17
N THR A 278 9.17 4.64 -8.91
CA THR A 278 7.81 4.34 -9.38
C THR A 278 7.39 5.27 -10.53
N GLY A 279 7.97 6.47 -10.61
CA GLY A 279 7.55 7.55 -11.52
C GLY A 279 6.38 8.38 -10.99
N GLY A 280 6.06 8.24 -9.70
CA GLY A 280 4.93 8.86 -9.00
C GLY A 280 4.91 8.45 -7.53
N GLY A 281 4.33 9.23 -6.62
CA GLY A 281 4.04 8.74 -5.26
C GLY A 281 4.52 9.62 -4.13
N GLY A 282 3.56 10.10 -3.34
CA GLY A 282 3.82 11.04 -2.26
C GLY A 282 4.19 10.35 -0.93
N PRO A 283 4.99 11.01 -0.08
CA PRO A 283 5.20 10.58 1.31
C PRO A 283 3.89 10.32 2.07
N GLN A 284 2.84 11.12 1.82
CA GLN A 284 1.54 10.95 2.48
C GLN A 284 0.89 9.60 2.17
N SER A 285 0.85 9.21 0.90
CA SER A 285 0.27 7.92 0.47
C SER A 285 0.99 6.73 1.11
N ASN A 286 2.32 6.81 1.18
CA ASN A 286 3.16 5.80 1.81
C ASN A 286 2.96 5.75 3.34
N MET A 287 2.53 6.84 3.97
CA MET A 287 2.15 6.83 5.38
C MET A 287 0.86 6.03 5.63
N HIS A 288 -0.08 6.07 4.67
CA HIS A 288 -1.36 5.36 4.78
C HIS A 288 -1.24 3.84 4.63
N ILE A 289 -0.15 3.31 4.05
CA ILE A 289 0.03 1.85 3.88
C ILE A 289 0.52 1.16 5.17
N ILE A 290 1.16 1.91 6.08
CA ILE A 290 1.82 1.37 7.29
C ILE A 290 0.89 0.45 8.09
N PRO A 291 -0.37 0.83 8.42
CA PRO A 291 -1.26 -0.04 9.19
C PRO A 291 -1.59 -1.35 8.46
N TYR A 292 -1.63 -1.33 7.13
CA TYR A 292 -2.04 -2.49 6.34
C TYR A 292 -0.88 -3.47 6.12
N LEU A 293 0.37 -2.99 6.05
CA LEU A 293 1.56 -3.84 6.14
C LEU A 293 1.65 -4.51 7.52
N ILE A 294 1.37 -3.76 8.60
CA ILE A 294 1.28 -4.30 9.96
C ILE A 294 0.19 -5.38 10.02
N HIS A 295 -0.99 -5.11 9.49
CA HIS A 295 -2.11 -6.06 9.50
C HIS A 295 -1.78 -7.36 8.75
N MET A 296 -1.10 -7.26 7.60
CA MET A 296 -0.64 -8.42 6.84
C MET A 296 0.36 -9.28 7.64
N ALA A 297 1.35 -8.65 8.28
CA ALA A 297 2.29 -9.37 9.14
C ALA A 297 1.59 -10.03 10.33
N LEU A 298 0.65 -9.32 10.99
CA LEU A 298 -0.14 -9.85 12.09
C LEU A 298 -1.00 -11.05 11.68
N TYR A 299 -1.60 -11.01 10.48
CA TYR A 299 -2.38 -12.14 9.98
C TYR A 299 -1.53 -13.42 9.93
N VAL A 300 -0.30 -13.33 9.40
CA VAL A 300 0.62 -14.47 9.35
C VAL A 300 1.09 -14.89 10.74
N ILE A 301 1.45 -13.93 11.61
CA ILE A 301 1.88 -14.21 12.99
C ILE A 301 0.78 -14.93 13.79
N ASN A 302 -0.46 -14.45 13.71
CA ASN A 302 -1.60 -15.01 14.42
C ASN A 302 -1.98 -16.39 13.86
N SER A 303 -1.99 -16.54 12.53
CA SER A 303 -2.30 -17.82 11.86
C SER A 303 -1.26 -18.91 12.13
N THR A 304 0.03 -18.53 12.17
CA THR A 304 1.14 -19.47 12.45
C THR A 304 1.46 -19.61 13.93
N ARG A 305 0.82 -18.80 14.79
CA ARG A 305 0.99 -18.78 16.25
C ARG A 305 2.45 -18.61 16.68
N CYS A 306 3.23 -17.83 15.93
CA CYS A 306 4.64 -17.59 16.25
C CYS A 306 4.87 -16.41 17.21
N GLY A 307 3.85 -15.62 17.53
CA GLY A 307 3.97 -14.37 18.31
C GLY A 307 4.80 -14.50 19.59
N ALA A 308 4.46 -15.44 20.47
CA ALA A 308 5.18 -15.65 21.74
C ALA A 308 6.67 -16.04 21.55
N ARG A 309 6.99 -16.77 20.48
CA ARG A 309 8.38 -17.13 20.16
C ARG A 309 9.15 -15.88 19.72
N GLU A 310 8.57 -15.09 18.83
CA GLU A 310 9.22 -13.88 18.33
C GLU A 310 9.31 -12.79 19.38
N GLU A 311 8.36 -12.72 20.30
CA GLU A 311 8.42 -11.82 21.46
C GLU A 311 9.58 -12.18 22.37
N LYS A 312 9.79 -13.49 22.64
CA LYS A 312 10.96 -13.95 23.38
C LYS A 312 12.27 -13.60 22.66
N ASN A 313 12.33 -13.75 21.34
CA ASN A 313 13.49 -13.37 20.54
C ASN A 313 13.77 -11.86 20.66
N LEU A 314 12.75 -11.04 20.51
CA LEU A 314 12.82 -9.58 20.64
C LEU A 314 13.27 -9.15 22.05
N CYS A 315 12.71 -9.75 23.10
CA CYS A 315 13.12 -9.48 24.48
C CYS A 315 14.58 -9.87 24.72
N SER A 316 14.97 -11.06 24.23
CA SER A 316 16.37 -11.52 24.34
C SER A 316 17.32 -10.55 23.65
N HIS A 317 16.97 -10.06 22.45
CA HIS A 317 17.77 -9.05 21.74
C HIS A 317 17.96 -7.77 22.58
N LEU A 318 16.90 -7.30 23.24
CA LEU A 318 16.97 -6.09 24.06
C LEU A 318 17.76 -6.28 25.36
N GLU A 319 17.70 -7.47 25.97
CA GLU A 319 18.35 -7.81 27.24
C GLU A 319 19.87 -8.05 27.12
N VAL A 320 20.39 -8.32 25.93
CA VAL A 320 21.83 -8.57 25.73
C VAL A 320 22.66 -7.33 26.07
N THR A 321 23.56 -7.40 27.05
CA THR A 321 24.44 -6.28 27.44
C THR A 321 25.85 -6.37 26.85
N ALA A 322 26.20 -7.50 26.25
CA ALA A 322 27.53 -7.79 25.75
C ALA A 322 27.87 -6.97 24.48
N PRO A 323 28.93 -6.14 24.48
CA PRO A 323 29.20 -5.18 23.39
C PRO A 323 29.41 -5.81 22.01
N GLU A 324 29.98 -7.01 21.94
CA GLU A 324 30.21 -7.75 20.70
C GLU A 324 28.89 -8.01 19.95
N TRP A 325 27.83 -8.37 20.68
CA TRP A 325 26.51 -8.59 20.10
C TRP A 325 25.82 -7.29 19.68
N TRP A 326 26.10 -6.17 20.37
CA TRP A 326 25.64 -4.86 19.92
C TRP A 326 26.25 -4.52 18.57
N ILE A 327 27.56 -4.74 18.41
CA ILE A 327 28.27 -4.51 17.15
C ILE A 327 27.71 -5.40 16.04
N GLU A 328 27.61 -6.72 16.26
CA GLU A 328 27.10 -7.66 15.25
C GLU A 328 25.69 -7.27 14.78
N SER A 329 24.78 -6.99 15.73
CA SER A 329 23.40 -6.59 15.42
C SER A 329 23.27 -5.30 14.62
N CYS A 330 24.34 -4.48 14.52
CA CYS A 330 24.34 -3.29 13.68
C CYS A 330 24.52 -3.61 12.20
N TYR A 331 24.93 -4.83 11.84
CA TYR A 331 25.23 -5.22 10.45
C TYR A 331 24.48 -6.48 10.01
N GLU A 332 23.55 -6.99 10.81
CA GLU A 332 22.70 -8.13 10.45
C GLU A 332 21.37 -7.69 9.82
N ALA A 333 20.83 -8.52 8.92
CA ALA A 333 19.51 -8.31 8.33
C ALA A 333 18.42 -8.16 9.41
N GLU A 334 18.44 -9.07 10.39
CA GLU A 334 17.57 -9.10 11.58
C GLU A 334 18.24 -8.40 12.78
N GLY A 335 18.80 -7.21 12.53
CA GLY A 335 19.49 -6.39 13.53
C GLY A 335 18.58 -5.38 14.25
N ALA A 336 19.20 -4.30 14.77
CA ALA A 336 18.50 -3.28 15.56
C ALA A 336 17.30 -2.64 14.84
N LEU A 337 17.41 -2.33 13.54
CA LEU A 337 16.31 -1.78 12.74
C LEU A 337 15.15 -2.78 12.59
N TYR A 338 15.46 -4.06 12.42
CA TYR A 338 14.44 -5.12 12.29
C TYR A 338 13.68 -5.31 13.61
N PHE A 339 14.40 -5.47 14.73
CA PHE A 339 13.77 -5.66 16.03
C PHE A 339 12.99 -4.41 16.50
N ALA A 340 13.46 -3.21 16.18
CA ALA A 340 12.67 -2.00 16.41
C ALA A 340 11.36 -2.02 15.60
N THR A 341 11.39 -2.43 14.33
CA THR A 341 10.17 -2.57 13.51
C THR A 341 9.26 -3.69 14.02
N LEU A 342 9.83 -4.84 14.39
CA LEU A 342 9.09 -5.99 14.92
C LEU A 342 8.34 -5.64 16.22
N SER A 343 8.85 -4.70 17.01
CA SER A 343 8.16 -4.23 18.21
C SER A 343 6.75 -3.73 17.91
N LEU A 344 6.51 -3.05 16.77
CA LEU A 344 5.19 -2.57 16.36
C LEU A 344 4.14 -3.69 16.30
N LEU A 345 4.57 -4.92 16.04
CA LEU A 345 3.70 -6.09 15.92
C LEU A 345 3.51 -6.81 17.26
N LEU A 346 4.54 -6.82 18.11
CA LEU A 346 4.61 -7.72 19.27
C LEU A 346 4.51 -7.03 20.63
N HIS A 347 4.97 -5.79 20.76
CA HIS A 347 4.92 -5.07 22.03
C HIS A 347 3.67 -4.20 22.13
N ALA A 348 2.87 -4.41 23.17
CA ALA A 348 1.79 -3.48 23.53
C ALA A 348 2.36 -2.08 23.88
N PRO A 349 1.56 -0.99 23.85
CA PRO A 349 2.04 0.36 24.17
C PRO A 349 2.71 0.47 25.55
N THR A 350 2.22 -0.29 26.55
CA THR A 350 2.84 -0.38 27.89
C THR A 350 4.23 -0.99 27.86
N ARG A 351 4.40 -2.05 27.06
CA ARG A 351 5.69 -2.71 26.85
C ARG A 351 6.64 -1.80 26.08
N TRP A 352 6.16 -1.16 25.00
CA TRP A 352 6.93 -0.18 24.24
C TRP A 352 7.45 0.94 25.11
N ALA A 353 6.61 1.56 25.95
CA ALA A 353 7.04 2.62 26.86
C ALA A 353 8.22 2.20 27.75
N ARG A 354 8.27 0.94 28.18
CA ARG A 354 9.38 0.38 28.97
C ARG A 354 10.62 0.03 28.14
N THR A 355 10.46 -0.31 26.86
CA THR A 355 11.55 -0.80 26.00
C THR A 355 12.08 0.22 25.00
N ARG A 356 11.38 1.36 24.80
CA ARG A 356 11.69 2.33 23.74
C ARG A 356 13.10 2.89 23.87
N ILE A 357 13.56 3.18 25.08
CA ILE A 357 14.92 3.67 25.31
C ILE A 357 15.96 2.61 24.98
N SER A 358 15.71 1.33 25.26
CA SER A 358 16.62 0.26 24.85
C SER A 358 16.76 0.20 23.32
N HIS A 359 15.67 0.35 22.57
CA HIS A 359 15.73 0.46 21.11
C HIS A 359 16.51 1.70 20.66
N LEU A 360 16.23 2.87 21.25
CA LEU A 360 16.95 4.11 20.92
C LEU A 360 18.47 3.97 21.12
N ARG A 361 18.90 3.35 22.23
CA ARG A 361 20.32 3.07 22.49
C ARG A 361 20.94 2.20 21.39
N ARG A 362 20.24 1.14 20.94
CA ARG A 362 20.71 0.28 19.84
C ARG A 362 20.82 1.05 18.53
N LEU A 363 19.86 1.93 18.24
CA LEU A 363 19.84 2.72 17.01
C LEU A 363 20.92 3.81 16.99
N ILE A 364 21.23 4.43 18.13
CA ILE A 364 22.36 5.36 18.28
C ILE A 364 23.69 4.64 18.01
N VAL A 365 23.87 3.45 18.59
CA VAL A 365 25.06 2.62 18.33
C VAL A 365 25.14 2.22 16.87
N LEU A 366 24.03 1.79 16.26
CA LEU A 366 23.96 1.46 14.84
C LEU A 366 24.40 2.63 13.96
N ALA A 367 23.89 3.83 14.19
CA ALA A 367 24.26 5.03 13.44
C ALA A 367 25.76 5.33 13.59
N HIS A 368 26.26 5.30 14.83
CA HIS A 368 27.66 5.59 15.13
C HIS A 368 28.61 4.59 14.45
N LEU A 369 28.35 3.30 14.58
CA LEU A 369 29.20 2.26 14.03
C LEU A 369 29.16 2.25 12.51
N ARG A 370 27.98 2.37 11.88
CA ARG A 370 27.89 2.41 10.42
C ARG A 370 28.55 3.65 9.81
N HIS A 371 28.63 4.75 10.56
CA HIS A 371 29.38 5.93 10.15
C HIS A 371 30.90 5.71 10.19
N LEU A 372 31.42 5.15 11.28
CA LEU A 372 32.86 4.89 11.43
C LEU A 372 33.35 3.72 10.57
N HIS A 373 32.51 2.70 10.42
CA HIS A 373 32.84 1.41 9.83
C HIS A 373 31.76 0.97 8.82
N PRO A 374 31.61 1.68 7.69
CA PRO A 374 30.60 1.32 6.68
C PRO A 374 30.79 -0.09 6.11
N ASN A 375 32.01 -0.63 6.16
CA ASN A 375 32.33 -2.01 5.83
C ASN A 375 32.71 -2.76 7.10
N TYR A 376 31.81 -3.60 7.61
CA TYR A 376 32.04 -4.36 8.83
C TYR A 376 33.16 -5.41 8.68
N SER A 377 33.92 -5.58 9.76
CA SER A 377 34.91 -6.65 9.93
C SER A 377 34.63 -7.40 11.23
N ALA A 378 34.68 -8.73 11.21
CA ALA A 378 34.45 -9.55 12.40
C ALA A 378 35.46 -9.33 13.54
N GLN A 379 36.58 -8.64 13.26
CA GLN A 379 37.58 -8.26 14.26
C GLN A 379 37.44 -6.80 14.71
N LEU A 380 36.32 -6.15 14.38
CA LEU A 380 36.08 -4.75 14.70
C LEU A 380 36.13 -4.54 16.21
N LYS A 381 37.03 -3.66 16.65
CA LYS A 381 37.05 -3.10 18.00
C LYS A 381 36.67 -1.64 17.91
N VAL A 382 35.67 -1.25 18.68
CA VAL A 382 35.23 0.14 18.76
C VAL A 382 36.24 0.89 19.64
N THR A 383 36.98 1.82 19.03
CA THR A 383 38.00 2.62 19.74
C THR A 383 37.62 4.09 19.83
N ASP A 384 36.90 4.60 18.83
CA ASP A 384 36.36 5.95 18.85
C ASP A 384 34.93 5.91 19.39
N ILE A 385 34.76 6.36 20.63
CA ILE A 385 33.46 6.51 21.31
C ILE A 385 33.05 7.98 21.42
N THR A 386 33.71 8.87 20.67
CA THR A 386 33.43 10.31 20.70
C THR A 386 32.14 10.58 19.94
N PRO A 387 31.11 11.18 20.56
CA PRO A 387 29.89 11.57 19.86
C PRO A 387 30.18 12.38 18.59
N LYS A 388 29.43 12.09 17.53
CA LYS A 388 29.55 12.77 16.23
C LYS A 388 28.51 13.86 16.06
N ASP A 389 28.56 14.58 14.94
CA ASP A 389 27.54 15.55 14.58
C ASP A 389 26.15 14.92 14.53
N TYR A 390 25.13 15.70 14.89
CA TYR A 390 23.73 15.27 14.90
C TYR A 390 23.29 14.61 13.58
N SER A 391 23.80 15.09 12.45
CA SER A 391 23.51 14.54 11.11
C SER A 391 23.87 13.06 10.97
N VAL A 392 24.86 12.55 11.72
CA VAL A 392 25.23 11.13 11.74
C VAL A 392 24.11 10.28 12.36
N TYR A 393 23.44 10.80 13.38
CA TYR A 393 22.41 10.09 14.13
C TYR A 393 21.01 10.35 13.59
N LYS A 394 20.77 11.49 12.95
CA LYS A 394 19.46 12.00 12.52
C LYS A 394 18.59 10.91 11.90
N SER A 395 19.10 10.17 10.92
CA SER A 395 18.29 9.14 10.25
C SER A 395 17.84 8.02 11.20
N SER A 396 18.70 7.54 12.10
CA SER A 396 18.31 6.52 13.07
C SER A 396 17.35 7.05 14.15
N LEU A 397 17.49 8.33 14.51
CA LEU A 397 16.60 9.02 15.44
C LEU A 397 15.21 9.24 14.84
N VAL A 398 15.14 9.70 13.59
CA VAL A 398 13.88 9.85 12.84
C VAL A 398 13.20 8.49 12.67
N PHE A 399 13.95 7.42 12.37
CA PHE A 399 13.42 6.06 12.30
C PHE A 399 12.76 5.63 13.63
N PHE A 400 13.46 5.86 14.75
CA PHE A 400 12.91 5.61 16.08
C PHE A 400 11.63 6.42 16.35
N ALA A 401 11.66 7.72 16.06
CA ALA A 401 10.53 8.61 16.34
C ALA A 401 9.32 8.32 15.47
N ILE A 402 9.48 7.82 14.23
CA ILE A 402 8.36 7.32 13.43
C ILE A 402 7.72 6.11 14.11
N ILE A 403 8.51 5.16 14.64
CA ILE A 403 7.99 4.01 15.39
C ILE A 403 7.22 4.49 16.63
N ASP A 404 7.79 5.38 17.43
CA ASP A 404 7.12 5.96 18.61
C ASP A 404 5.82 6.71 18.22
N ALA A 405 5.84 7.45 17.11
CA ALA A 405 4.67 8.15 16.59
C ALA A 405 3.56 7.18 16.11
N ILE A 406 3.89 5.99 15.58
CA ILE A 406 2.90 4.97 15.26
C ILE A 406 2.18 4.51 16.55
N TYR A 407 2.91 4.28 17.64
CA TYR A 407 2.29 4.01 18.95
C TYR A 407 1.38 5.16 19.40
N ARG A 408 1.85 6.41 19.25
CA ARG A 408 1.14 7.62 19.68
C ARG A 408 -0.13 7.92 18.88
N TYR A 409 -0.13 7.66 17.57
CA TYR A 409 -1.21 8.06 16.67
C TYR A 409 -2.07 6.88 16.19
N HIS A 410 -1.47 5.81 15.69
CA HIS A 410 -2.22 4.65 15.16
C HIS A 410 -2.75 3.77 16.26
N PHE A 411 -1.95 3.52 17.31
CA PHE A 411 -2.29 2.55 18.35
C PHE A 411 -3.01 3.14 19.56
N LYS A 412 -3.18 4.46 19.62
CA LYS A 412 -3.74 5.21 20.75
C LYS A 412 -5.07 4.67 21.29
N LYS A 413 -5.92 4.13 20.42
CA LYS A 413 -7.27 3.65 20.75
C LYS A 413 -7.40 2.12 20.77
N VAL A 414 -6.30 1.39 20.62
CA VAL A 414 -6.31 -0.06 20.69
C VAL A 414 -6.50 -0.46 22.16
N ALA A 415 -7.62 -1.11 22.47
CA ALA A 415 -7.91 -1.60 23.80
C ALA A 415 -7.38 -3.02 23.96
N VAL A 416 -6.65 -3.27 25.05
CA VAL A 416 -6.06 -4.59 25.37
C VAL A 416 -6.27 -4.85 26.86
N ALA A 417 -6.67 -6.07 27.24
CA ALA A 417 -6.78 -6.44 28.66
C ALA A 417 -5.46 -6.97 29.22
N SER A 418 -4.62 -7.57 28.37
CA SER A 418 -3.27 -8.05 28.72
C SER A 418 -2.31 -7.91 27.53
N GLU A 419 -1.00 -7.89 27.80
CA GLU A 419 0.04 -7.80 26.75
C GLU A 419 -0.03 -8.99 25.77
N ASP A 420 -0.36 -10.19 26.25
CA ASP A 420 -0.48 -11.40 25.41
C ASP A 420 -1.58 -11.32 24.32
N GLN A 421 -2.53 -10.40 24.46
CA GLN A 421 -3.61 -10.21 23.49
C GLN A 421 -3.26 -9.20 22.39
N TRP A 422 -2.10 -8.56 22.48
CA TRP A 422 -1.72 -7.43 21.63
C TRP A 422 -1.86 -7.71 20.14
N THR A 423 -1.28 -8.82 19.65
CA THR A 423 -1.24 -9.14 18.21
C THR A 423 -2.64 -9.34 17.63
N THR A 424 -3.58 -9.84 18.43
CA THR A 424 -4.97 -10.08 18.00
C THR A 424 -5.79 -8.79 18.11
N ALA A 425 -5.64 -8.05 19.22
CA ALA A 425 -6.33 -6.78 19.43
C ALA A 425 -5.93 -5.71 18.40
N LEU A 426 -4.64 -5.64 18.05
CA LEU A 426 -4.16 -4.72 17.03
C LEU A 426 -4.68 -5.07 15.64
N ALA A 427 -4.66 -6.36 15.27
CA ALA A 427 -5.21 -6.82 13.99
C ALA A 427 -6.71 -6.49 13.89
N ASP A 428 -7.47 -6.77 14.95
CA ASP A 428 -8.90 -6.47 15.01
C ASP A 428 -9.18 -4.96 14.95
N TYR A 429 -8.40 -4.15 15.66
CA TYR A 429 -8.52 -2.69 15.58
C TYR A 429 -8.27 -2.20 14.15
N ILE A 430 -7.20 -2.66 13.48
CA ILE A 430 -6.89 -2.22 12.11
C ILE A 430 -8.00 -2.61 11.14
N ARG A 431 -8.57 -3.80 11.31
CA ARG A 431 -9.69 -4.30 10.51
C ARG A 431 -10.95 -3.42 10.60
N HIS A 432 -11.18 -2.77 11.74
CA HIS A 432 -12.45 -2.08 12.03
C HIS A 432 -12.38 -0.56 12.10
N ASN A 433 -11.20 0.04 11.97
CA ASN A 433 -10.98 1.47 12.26
C ASN A 433 -10.23 2.20 11.15
N ASP A 434 -10.57 1.89 9.89
CA ASP A 434 -9.90 2.43 8.71
C ASP A 434 -9.93 3.97 8.62
N GLU A 435 -11.08 4.61 8.88
CA GLU A 435 -11.19 6.07 8.93
C GLU A 435 -10.30 6.68 10.01
N ALA A 436 -10.24 6.06 11.19
CA ALA A 436 -9.38 6.52 12.27
C ALA A 436 -7.90 6.37 11.93
N LEU A 437 -7.53 5.29 11.23
CA LEU A 437 -6.17 5.04 10.77
C LEU A 437 -5.74 6.00 9.66
N MET A 438 -6.63 6.40 8.76
CA MET A 438 -6.33 7.46 7.77
C MET A 438 -6.01 8.78 8.48
N LYS A 439 -6.87 9.20 9.41
CA LYS A 439 -6.65 10.41 10.22
C LYS A 439 -5.38 10.33 11.07
N ALA A 440 -5.05 9.14 11.60
CA ALA A 440 -3.80 8.92 12.33
C ALA A 440 -2.57 9.05 11.42
N SER A 441 -2.66 8.56 10.18
CA SER A 441 -1.58 8.66 9.19
C SER A 441 -1.34 10.11 8.75
N GLU A 442 -2.40 10.92 8.60
CA GLU A 442 -2.27 12.37 8.35
C GLU A 442 -1.58 13.10 9.51
N LYS A 443 -1.95 12.77 10.75
CA LYS A 443 -1.29 13.34 11.95
C LYS A 443 0.18 12.96 12.02
N LEU A 444 0.49 11.69 11.79
CA LEU A 444 1.87 11.22 11.77
C LEU A 444 2.67 11.93 10.67
N MET A 445 2.10 12.06 9.46
CA MET A 445 2.73 12.80 8.36
C MET A 445 2.98 14.27 8.71
N SER A 446 2.01 14.93 9.37
CA SER A 446 2.15 16.32 9.83
C SER A 446 3.26 16.47 10.87
N PHE A 447 3.29 15.61 11.89
CA PHE A 447 4.33 15.55 12.92
C PHE A 447 5.71 15.30 12.29
N TYR A 448 5.80 14.31 11.41
CA TYR A 448 7.03 13.96 10.69
C TYR A 448 7.61 15.17 9.94
N SER A 449 6.81 15.85 9.11
CA SER A 449 7.30 16.94 8.29
C SER A 449 7.51 18.26 9.04
N SER A 450 6.64 18.58 10.00
CA SER A 450 6.59 19.91 10.62
C SER A 450 7.41 20.02 11.89
N GLU A 451 7.64 18.91 12.59
CA GLU A 451 8.28 18.90 13.91
C GLU A 451 9.54 18.02 13.90
N LEU A 452 9.43 16.79 13.40
CA LEU A 452 10.53 15.81 13.47
C LEU A 452 11.67 16.12 12.49
N LEU A 453 11.40 16.31 11.20
CA LEU A 453 12.45 16.60 10.20
C LEU A 453 13.23 17.90 10.44
N PRO A 454 12.59 19.00 10.92
CA PRO A 454 13.29 20.25 11.23
C PRO A 454 14.25 20.19 12.41
N SER A 455 14.15 19.17 13.28
CA SER A 455 15.07 19.03 14.42
C SER A 455 16.54 19.06 13.95
N ALA A 456 17.35 19.89 14.61
CA ALA A 456 18.74 20.17 14.24
C ALA A 456 19.76 19.73 15.31
N SER A 457 19.28 19.30 16.48
CA SER A 457 20.10 18.78 17.59
C SER A 457 19.43 17.61 18.30
N PHE A 458 20.20 16.89 19.12
CA PHE A 458 19.67 15.77 19.89
C PHE A 458 18.71 16.24 21.01
N GLU A 459 18.96 17.42 21.57
CA GLU A 459 18.11 18.10 22.54
C GLU A 459 16.75 18.44 21.94
N GLU A 460 16.73 19.09 20.76
CA GLU A 460 15.49 19.40 20.04
C GLU A 460 14.73 18.12 19.65
N PHE A 461 15.47 17.07 19.23
CA PHE A 461 14.87 15.77 18.98
C PHE A 461 14.19 15.18 20.23
N CYS A 462 14.84 15.26 21.40
CA CYS A 462 14.27 14.78 22.66
C CYS A 462 13.02 15.57 23.09
N ASP A 463 12.98 16.87 22.79
CA ASP A 463 11.78 17.71 23.00
C ASP A 463 10.62 17.22 22.12
N VAL A 464 10.84 17.18 20.80
CA VAL A 464 9.83 16.76 19.81
C VAL A 464 9.34 15.33 20.05
N ALA A 465 10.24 14.43 20.42
CA ALA A 465 9.91 13.02 20.69
C ALA A 465 9.32 12.79 22.10
N GLU A 466 9.18 13.82 22.94
CA GLU A 466 8.70 13.72 24.33
C GLU A 466 9.54 12.71 25.16
N LEU A 467 10.86 12.88 25.15
CA LEU A 467 11.82 11.98 25.79
C LEU A 467 12.48 12.54 27.05
N PHE A 468 12.21 13.79 27.46
CA PHE A 468 12.86 14.39 28.64
C PHE A 468 12.61 13.64 29.96
N ASP A 469 11.45 12.99 30.11
CA ASP A 469 11.16 12.18 31.30
C ASP A 469 12.06 10.93 31.36
N ASP A 470 12.38 10.35 30.20
CA ASP A 470 13.23 9.16 30.08
C ASP A 470 14.72 9.50 29.95
N ILE A 471 15.04 10.69 29.44
CA ILE A 471 16.39 11.21 29.17
C ILE A 471 16.52 12.60 29.80
N PRO A 472 16.82 12.68 31.11
CA PRO A 472 16.91 13.97 31.82
C PRO A 472 18.07 14.84 31.35
N SER A 473 19.12 14.23 30.79
CA SER A 473 20.34 14.91 30.31
C SER A 473 20.63 14.54 28.86
N PRO A 474 19.90 15.10 27.86
CA PRO A 474 20.14 14.76 26.45
C PRO A 474 21.57 15.04 25.98
N SER A 475 22.20 16.10 26.52
CA SER A 475 23.56 16.52 26.12
C SER A 475 24.65 15.49 26.40
N THR A 476 24.47 14.62 27.40
CA THR A 476 25.41 13.54 27.74
C THR A 476 24.95 12.17 27.27
N PHE A 477 23.68 12.03 26.87
CA PHE A 477 23.07 10.74 26.59
C PHE A 477 23.81 9.95 25.51
N ILE A 478 24.16 10.55 24.38
CA ILE A 478 24.90 9.84 23.31
C ILE A 478 26.25 9.34 23.83
N SER A 479 26.99 10.14 24.62
CA SER A 479 28.26 9.67 25.17
C SER A 479 28.05 8.53 26.16
N GLU A 480 27.04 8.62 27.03
CA GLU A 480 26.70 7.57 27.99
C GLU A 480 26.31 6.25 27.30
N VAL A 481 25.64 6.33 26.14
CA VAL A 481 25.33 5.15 25.33
C VAL A 481 26.59 4.51 24.77
N LEU A 482 27.52 5.32 24.24
CA LEU A 482 28.77 4.84 23.64
C LEU A 482 29.78 4.29 24.66
N MET A 483 29.65 4.65 25.95
CA MET A 483 30.45 4.07 27.04
C MET A 483 30.26 2.56 27.22
N VAL A 484 29.27 1.94 26.56
CA VAL A 484 29.15 0.47 26.49
C VAL A 484 30.40 -0.19 25.87
N PHE A 485 31.20 0.55 25.10
CA PHE A 485 32.42 0.07 24.45
C PHE A 485 33.72 0.47 25.17
N ALA A 486 33.61 1.21 26.29
CA ALA A 486 34.76 1.73 27.03
C ALA A 486 35.46 0.66 27.90
#